data_AF-A0A937XAR0-F1
#
_entry.id   AF-A0A937XAR0-F1
#
_cell.length_a   1.000
_cell.length_b   1.000
_cell.length_c   1.000
_cell.angle_alpha   90.00
_cell.angle_beta   90.00
_cell.angle_gamma   90.00
#
_symmetry.space_group_name_H-M   'P 1'
#
loop_
_entity.id
_entity.type
_entity.pdbx_description
1 polymer ?
#
loop_
_entity_poly.entity_id
_entity_poly.type
_entity_poly.pdbx_seq_one_letter_code
_entity_poly.pdbx_strand_id
1 'polypeptide(L)'
;GALLAVTLVVRRAFCGFACPIGAISEWLRRGAARLGLPGPRVPERLDRALRLLKYPFLAVILWLTWRAGELIFRGFDPCYALIGRHGEDITLWAYVVSGGIVVGSLFVMMPFCRWLCPLAAVFHPFSRFGYARIRRDAGACVDCGRCARACPTAIPVDREGEVRAARCIACLECLDACPVPEGRALSWGPPGPSRRRWSPAVLIAVLLAGVGAAVAATYALPAASYASERGERPPVTATLALEVGDLTCRGRATLLTYFLERDDFLAIPGYLRLEAWPAPGRGRARIAFDPSAARPEDVRRAITEPFFDAQLGLWQHSPFELTEN
;
A
#
# COMPACT_ATOMS: atom_id res chain seq x y z
N GLY A 1 2.41 -8.96 0.75
CA GLY A 1 3.05 -9.96 1.62
C GLY A 1 4.08 -9.35 2.57
N ALA A 2 5.23 -8.90 2.04
CA ALA A 2 6.38 -8.48 2.85
C ALA A 2 6.07 -7.40 3.93
N LEU A 3 5.35 -6.34 3.60
CA LEU A 3 4.97 -5.30 4.57
C LEU A 3 4.08 -5.83 5.71
N LEU A 4 3.23 -6.82 5.45
CA LEU A 4 2.44 -7.47 6.49
C LEU A 4 3.33 -8.32 7.41
N ALA A 5 4.30 -9.04 6.84
CA ALA A 5 5.26 -9.83 7.62
C ALA A 5 6.08 -8.95 8.56
N VAL A 6 6.62 -7.83 8.03
CA VAL A 6 7.28 -6.79 8.83
C VAL A 6 6.34 -6.27 9.92
N THR A 7 5.07 -6.02 9.60
CA THR A 7 4.07 -5.56 10.58
C THR A 7 3.81 -6.58 11.68
N LEU A 8 3.88 -7.88 11.39
CA LEU A 8 3.76 -8.92 12.41
C LEU A 8 5.01 -9.04 13.29
N VAL A 9 6.20 -8.70 12.80
CA VAL A 9 7.43 -8.75 13.60
C VAL A 9 7.62 -7.48 14.42
N VAL A 10 7.65 -6.31 13.77
CA VAL A 10 8.00 -5.01 14.37
C VAL A 10 6.85 -4.01 14.37
N ARG A 11 5.60 -4.48 14.22
CA ARG A 11 4.40 -3.61 14.18
C ARG A 11 4.51 -2.60 13.04
N ARG A 12 3.81 -1.46 13.15
CA ARG A 12 3.75 -0.44 12.10
C ARG A 12 5.01 0.42 12.02
N ALA A 13 6.19 -0.17 12.23
CA ALA A 13 7.50 0.49 12.13
C ALA A 13 7.70 1.20 10.78
N PHE A 14 7.13 0.67 9.69
CA PHE A 14 7.15 1.34 8.38
C PHE A 14 6.59 2.77 8.45
N CYS A 15 5.50 3.00 9.19
CA CYS A 15 4.89 4.32 9.33
C CYS A 15 5.77 5.32 10.09
N GLY A 16 6.67 4.83 10.96
CA GLY A 16 7.59 5.67 11.74
C GLY A 16 8.91 5.94 11.02
N PHE A 17 9.48 4.95 10.32
CA PHE A 17 10.85 5.04 9.78
C PHE A 17 10.95 5.17 8.26
N ALA A 18 9.96 4.68 7.50
CA ALA A 18 10.05 4.60 6.04
C ALA A 18 9.02 5.46 5.30
N CYS A 19 7.91 5.84 5.96
CA CYS A 19 6.85 6.64 5.34
C CYS A 19 7.25 8.13 5.28
N PRO A 20 7.30 8.76 4.08
CA PRO A 20 7.70 10.17 3.96
C PRO A 20 6.69 11.11 4.61
N ILE A 21 5.40 10.78 4.57
CA ILE A 21 4.35 11.58 5.22
C ILE A 21 4.57 11.62 6.74
N GLY A 22 4.97 10.50 7.34
CA GLY A 22 5.31 10.42 8.76
C GLY A 22 6.45 11.35 9.11
N ALA A 23 7.56 11.24 8.38
CA ALA A 23 8.75 12.08 8.57
C ALA A 23 8.45 13.58 8.39
N ILE A 24 7.74 13.95 7.31
CA ILE A 24 7.34 15.34 7.05
C ILE A 24 6.44 15.86 8.17
N SER A 25 5.45 15.08 8.59
CA SER A 25 4.52 15.49 9.66
C SER A 25 5.24 15.72 10.98
N GLU A 26 6.23 14.89 11.29
CA GLU A 26 7.03 15.03 12.50
C GLU A 26 7.96 16.25 12.44
N TRP A 27 8.64 16.47 11.31
CA TRP A 27 9.48 17.66 11.12
C TRP A 27 8.67 18.95 11.21
N LEU A 28 7.50 19.00 10.57
CA LEU A 28 6.59 20.13 10.66
C LEU A 28 6.16 20.39 12.09
N ARG A 29 5.80 19.34 12.86
CA ARG A 29 5.39 19.50 14.25
C ARG A 29 6.54 19.93 15.16
N ARG A 30 7.74 19.37 15.00
CA ARG A 30 8.95 19.80 15.73
C ARG A 30 9.30 21.25 15.40
N GLY A 31 9.23 21.64 14.12
CA GLY A 31 9.47 23.02 13.67
C GLY A 31 8.45 24.01 14.24
N ALA A 32 7.17 23.69 14.14
CA ALA A 32 6.11 24.53 14.69
C ALA A 32 6.13 24.59 16.23
N ALA A 33 6.59 23.54 16.93
CA ALA A 33 6.82 23.59 18.38
C ALA A 33 7.98 24.55 18.75
N ARG A 34 9.05 24.61 17.93
CA ARG A 34 10.13 25.61 18.10
C ARG A 34 9.64 27.04 17.87
N LEU A 35 8.66 27.22 16.99
CA LEU A 35 7.99 28.50 16.73
C LEU A 35 6.93 28.87 17.78
N GLY A 36 6.78 28.07 18.85
CA GLY A 36 5.83 28.34 19.92
C GLY A 36 4.36 28.08 19.56
N LEU A 37 4.07 27.46 18.40
CA LEU A 37 2.70 27.11 18.03
C LEU A 37 2.19 26.00 18.97
N PRO A 38 1.13 26.26 19.77
CA PRO A 38 0.59 25.25 20.67
C PRO A 38 0.05 24.10 19.84
N GLY A 39 0.45 22.87 20.17
CA GLY A 39 -0.17 21.68 19.62
C GLY A 39 -1.51 21.45 20.32
N PRO A 40 -2.67 21.72 19.71
CA PRO A 40 -3.96 21.43 20.33
C PRO A 40 -4.01 19.95 20.75
N ARG A 41 -4.23 19.73 22.05
CA ARG A 41 -4.52 18.39 22.57
C ARG A 41 -5.94 18.04 22.16
N VAL A 42 -6.07 17.23 21.11
CA VAL A 42 -7.36 16.70 20.67
C VAL A 42 -7.97 15.90 21.83
N PRO A 43 -9.21 16.19 22.26
CA PRO A 43 -9.83 15.47 23.36
C PRO A 43 -9.98 13.99 23.02
N GLU A 44 -9.79 13.12 24.02
CA GLU A 44 -9.66 11.67 23.79
C GLU A 44 -10.90 11.06 23.10
N ARG A 45 -12.09 11.59 23.39
CA ARG A 45 -13.35 11.16 22.76
C ARG A 45 -13.37 11.49 21.26
N LEU A 46 -12.98 12.72 20.90
CA LEU A 46 -12.92 13.15 19.50
C LEU A 46 -11.86 12.34 18.75
N ASP A 47 -10.69 12.15 19.34
CA ASP A 47 -9.66 11.32 18.73
C ASP A 47 -10.14 9.88 18.54
N ARG A 48 -10.86 9.31 19.50
CA ARG A 48 -11.43 7.96 19.38
C ARG A 48 -12.43 7.86 18.22
N ALA A 49 -13.28 8.86 18.05
CA ALA A 49 -14.23 8.93 16.94
C ALA A 49 -13.52 9.11 15.58
N LEU A 50 -12.62 10.09 15.46
CA LEU A 50 -11.86 10.36 14.22
C LEU A 50 -10.99 9.18 13.80
N ARG A 51 -10.48 8.39 14.75
CA ARG A 51 -9.74 7.16 14.44
C ARG A 51 -10.60 6.09 13.75
N LEU A 52 -11.92 6.12 13.90
CA LEU A 52 -12.80 5.19 13.20
C LEU A 52 -13.01 5.59 11.74
N LEU A 53 -12.80 6.87 11.38
CA LEU A 53 -13.04 7.43 10.05
C LEU A 53 -12.24 6.73 8.94
N LYS A 54 -11.07 6.18 9.24
CA LYS A 54 -10.27 5.38 8.29
C LYS A 54 -11.00 4.13 7.77
N TYR A 55 -11.92 3.54 8.53
CA TYR A 55 -12.66 2.35 8.12
C TYR A 55 -13.75 2.64 7.08
N PRO A 56 -14.67 3.60 7.27
CA PRO A 56 -15.58 4.01 6.21
C PRO A 56 -14.81 4.61 5.02
N PHE A 57 -13.71 5.34 5.25
CA PHE A 57 -12.87 5.82 4.15
C PHE A 57 -12.28 4.67 3.31
N LEU A 58 -11.74 3.63 3.97
CA LEU A 58 -11.30 2.40 3.29
C LEU A 58 -12.46 1.72 2.55
N ALA A 59 -13.64 1.61 3.17
CA ALA A 59 -14.82 0.98 2.55
C ALA A 59 -15.26 1.73 1.29
N VAL A 60 -15.28 3.07 1.32
CA VAL A 60 -15.58 3.92 0.16
C VAL A 60 -14.54 3.73 -0.94
N ILE A 61 -13.25 3.72 -0.61
CA ILE A 61 -12.18 3.45 -1.60
C ILE A 61 -12.38 2.08 -2.25
N LEU A 62 -12.64 1.03 -1.48
CA LEU A 62 -12.84 -0.31 -2.01
C LEU A 62 -14.11 -0.41 -2.86
N TRP A 63 -15.20 0.23 -2.44
CA TRP A 63 -16.45 0.27 -3.19
C TRP A 63 -16.29 1.01 -4.53
N LEU A 64 -15.65 2.18 -4.52
CA LEU A 64 -15.33 2.94 -5.73
C LEU A 64 -14.38 2.16 -6.64
N THR A 65 -13.35 1.52 -6.08
CA THR A 65 -12.41 0.68 -6.83
C THR A 65 -13.12 -0.50 -7.49
N TRP A 66 -14.08 -1.12 -6.78
CA TRP A 66 -14.89 -2.21 -7.32
C TRP A 66 -15.80 -1.73 -8.47
N ARG A 67 -16.40 -0.54 -8.34
CA ARG A 67 -17.27 0.08 -9.35
C ARG A 67 -16.51 0.52 -10.61
N ALA A 68 -15.36 1.18 -10.44
CA ALA A 68 -14.60 1.74 -11.54
C ALA A 68 -13.66 0.72 -12.20
N GLY A 69 -13.42 -0.43 -11.58
CA GLY A 69 -12.48 -1.43 -12.08
C GLY A 69 -11.03 -0.97 -12.04
N GLU A 70 -10.71 0.17 -11.41
CA GLU A 70 -9.36 0.68 -11.25
C GLU A 70 -9.16 1.24 -9.84
N LEU A 71 -7.91 1.25 -9.37
CA LEU A 71 -7.59 1.77 -8.04
C LEU A 71 -7.62 3.30 -8.05
N ILE A 72 -8.83 3.87 -7.93
CA ILE A 72 -9.07 5.33 -7.90
C ILE A 72 -8.17 6.04 -6.88
N PHE A 73 -7.92 5.39 -5.75
CA PHE A 73 -7.08 5.97 -4.69
C PHE A 73 -5.67 6.33 -5.15
N ARG A 74 -5.13 5.72 -6.21
CA ARG A 74 -3.80 6.02 -6.73
C ARG A 74 -3.65 7.48 -7.16
N GLY A 75 -4.70 8.09 -7.70
CA GLY A 75 -4.74 9.51 -8.06
C GLY A 75 -4.88 10.47 -6.88
N PHE A 76 -5.27 9.97 -5.69
CA PHE A 76 -5.42 10.77 -4.48
C PHE A 76 -4.36 10.44 -3.41
N ASP A 77 -3.52 9.43 -3.64
CA ASP A 77 -2.57 8.94 -2.64
C ASP A 77 -1.43 9.96 -2.44
N PRO A 78 -1.35 10.61 -1.27
CA PRO A 78 -0.27 11.55 -0.97
C PRO A 78 1.10 10.87 -0.99
N CYS A 79 1.21 9.58 -0.66
CA CYS A 79 2.47 8.85 -0.75
C CYS A 79 2.91 8.65 -2.21
N TYR A 80 1.97 8.35 -3.11
CA TYR A 80 2.25 8.22 -4.53
C TYR A 80 2.66 9.57 -5.14
N ALA A 81 2.01 10.67 -4.75
CA ALA A 81 2.35 12.01 -5.20
C ALA A 81 3.77 12.46 -4.77
N LEU A 82 4.25 11.99 -3.61
CA LEU A 82 5.57 12.33 -3.06
C LEU A 82 6.73 11.46 -3.57
N ILE A 83 6.48 10.17 -3.81
CA ILE A 83 7.54 9.19 -4.16
C ILE A 83 7.51 8.82 -5.65
N GLY A 84 6.35 8.92 -6.31
CA GLY A 84 6.19 8.59 -7.72
C GLY A 84 6.96 9.58 -8.62
N ARG A 85 7.48 9.09 -9.75
CA ARG A 85 7.84 9.98 -10.86
C ARG A 85 6.54 10.65 -11.31
N HIS A 86 6.48 11.97 -11.28
CA HIS A 86 5.29 12.75 -11.63
C HIS A 86 4.84 12.42 -13.06
N GLY A 87 3.96 11.43 -13.21
CA GLY A 87 3.35 11.03 -14.48
C GLY A 87 2.01 11.72 -14.68
N GLU A 88 1.42 11.52 -15.85
CA GLU A 88 0.14 12.12 -16.29
C GLU A 88 -1.07 11.71 -15.41
N ASP A 89 -0.90 10.69 -14.55
CA ASP A 89 -1.93 10.20 -13.62
C ASP A 89 -2.09 11.03 -12.33
N ILE A 90 -1.21 12.03 -12.08
CA ILE A 90 -1.29 12.84 -10.85
C ILE A 90 -2.30 13.97 -11.06
N THR A 91 -3.49 13.80 -10.49
CA THR A 91 -4.53 14.84 -10.50
C THR A 91 -4.17 15.96 -9.53
N LEU A 92 -4.61 17.20 -9.83
CA LEU A 92 -4.50 18.37 -8.92
C LEU A 92 -4.95 18.04 -7.48
N TRP A 93 -5.94 17.16 -7.33
CA TRP A 93 -6.45 16.70 -6.05
C TRP A 93 -5.40 16.03 -5.16
N ALA A 94 -4.40 15.33 -5.72
CA ALA A 94 -3.32 14.73 -4.94
C ALA A 94 -2.52 15.79 -4.17
N TYR A 95 -2.26 16.93 -4.81
CA TYR A 95 -1.58 18.08 -4.20
C TYR A 95 -2.46 18.78 -3.18
N VAL A 96 -3.76 18.94 -3.45
CA VAL A 96 -4.72 19.50 -2.49
C VAL A 96 -4.79 18.65 -1.22
N VAL A 97 -4.91 17.33 -1.35
CA VAL A 97 -4.91 16.40 -0.22
C VAL A 97 -3.59 16.47 0.53
N SER A 98 -2.45 16.44 -0.17
CA SER A 98 -1.12 16.54 0.45
C SER A 98 -0.93 17.86 1.20
N GLY A 99 -1.36 18.99 0.62
CA GLY A 99 -1.37 20.30 1.26
C GLY A 99 -2.24 20.34 2.52
N GLY A 100 -3.43 19.74 2.46
CA GLY A 100 -4.29 19.58 3.64
C GLY A 100 -3.63 18.76 4.76
N ILE A 101 -2.89 17.72 4.42
CA ILE A 101 -2.12 16.93 5.40
C ILE A 101 -1.01 17.77 6.02
N VAL A 102 -0.27 18.54 5.21
CA VAL A 102 0.79 19.45 5.69
C VAL A 102 0.22 20.47 6.68
N VAL A 103 -0.87 21.14 6.31
CA VAL A 103 -1.56 22.12 7.17
C VAL A 103 -2.05 21.44 8.45
N GLY A 104 -2.68 20.27 8.36
CA GLY A 104 -3.12 19.51 9.53
C GLY A 104 -1.96 19.14 10.47
N SER A 105 -0.80 18.79 9.91
CA SER A 105 0.41 18.43 10.66
C SER A 105 1.03 19.61 11.45
N LEU A 106 0.70 20.85 11.07
CA LEU A 106 1.06 22.05 11.84
C LEU A 106 0.27 22.19 13.16
N PHE A 107 -0.83 21.46 13.33
CA PHE A 107 -1.64 21.50 14.54
C PHE A 107 -1.61 20.18 15.30
N VAL A 108 -1.72 19.06 14.58
CA VAL A 108 -1.80 17.73 15.17
C VAL A 108 -0.64 16.87 14.68
N MET A 109 -0.05 16.07 15.55
CA MET A 109 1.02 15.16 15.13
C MET A 109 0.43 13.99 14.31
N MET A 110 0.86 13.87 13.04
CA MET A 110 0.50 12.81 12.09
C MET A 110 -1.02 12.57 11.90
N PRO A 111 -1.82 13.60 11.54
CA PRO A 111 -3.28 13.50 11.49
C PRO A 111 -3.76 12.49 10.43
N PHE A 112 -3.11 12.46 9.26
CA PHE A 112 -3.45 11.52 8.19
C PHE A 112 -3.27 10.06 8.63
N CYS A 113 -2.09 9.71 9.13
CA CYS A 113 -1.77 8.35 9.60
C CYS A 113 -2.62 7.91 10.80
N ARG A 114 -3.12 8.88 11.58
CA ARG A 114 -3.96 8.67 12.76
C ARG A 114 -5.44 8.46 12.40
N TRP A 115 -5.98 9.23 11.46
CA TRP A 115 -7.43 9.30 11.22
C TRP A 115 -7.90 8.81 9.85
N LEU A 116 -7.11 8.96 8.78
CA LEU A 116 -7.63 8.78 7.41
C LEU A 116 -6.85 7.77 6.56
N CYS A 117 -5.61 7.43 6.92
CA CYS A 117 -4.77 6.54 6.12
C CYS A 117 -5.41 5.14 5.94
N PRO A 118 -5.72 4.70 4.70
CA PRO A 118 -6.34 3.40 4.46
C PRO A 118 -5.38 2.24 4.76
N LEU A 119 -4.09 2.43 4.50
CA LEU A 119 -3.04 1.47 4.87
C LEU A 119 -2.99 1.25 6.39
N ALA A 120 -3.22 2.30 7.17
CA ALA A 120 -3.32 2.20 8.62
C ALA A 120 -4.52 1.38 9.08
N ALA A 121 -5.64 1.41 8.35
CA ALA A 121 -6.82 0.60 8.64
C ALA A 121 -6.54 -0.89 8.42
N VAL A 122 -5.86 -1.22 7.30
CA VAL A 122 -5.45 -2.60 6.97
C VAL A 122 -4.45 -3.14 7.98
N PHE A 123 -3.43 -2.37 8.38
CA PHE A 123 -2.39 -2.82 9.30
C PHE A 123 -2.81 -2.87 10.77
N HIS A 124 -3.87 -2.19 11.18
CA HIS A 124 -4.33 -2.14 12.57
C HIS A 124 -4.56 -3.54 13.20
N PRO A 125 -5.33 -4.46 12.59
CA PRO A 125 -5.53 -5.80 13.15
C PRO A 125 -4.20 -6.55 13.33
N PHE A 126 -3.33 -6.54 12.32
CA PHE A 126 -2.04 -7.24 12.37
C PHE A 126 -1.07 -6.63 13.38
N SER A 127 -1.05 -5.30 13.48
CA SER A 127 -0.19 -4.59 14.43
C SER A 127 -0.53 -4.90 15.89
N ARG A 128 -1.78 -5.27 16.20
CA ARG A 128 -2.17 -5.71 17.54
C ARG A 128 -1.43 -7.01 17.94
N PHE A 129 -1.21 -7.89 16.96
CA PHE A 129 -0.53 -9.16 17.14
C PHE A 129 0.99 -9.08 16.99
N GLY A 130 1.53 -7.89 16.69
CA GLY A 130 2.96 -7.71 16.49
C GLY A 130 3.81 -8.26 17.63
N TYR A 131 4.86 -9.00 17.26
CA TYR A 131 5.74 -9.75 18.13
C TYR A 131 6.60 -8.85 19.02
N ALA A 132 7.32 -7.89 18.44
CA ALA A 132 8.11 -6.92 19.19
C ALA A 132 7.21 -5.84 19.83
N ARG A 133 7.34 -5.65 21.15
CA ARG A 133 6.48 -4.74 21.94
C ARG A 133 7.28 -3.94 22.94
N ILE A 134 6.72 -2.80 23.31
CA ILE A 134 7.22 -1.95 24.38
C ILE A 134 6.63 -2.46 25.70
N ARG A 135 7.48 -2.70 26.69
CA ARG A 135 7.10 -3.21 28.02
C ARG A 135 7.61 -2.29 29.10
N ARG A 136 6.72 -1.98 30.03
CA ARG A 136 6.99 -1.19 31.23
C ARG A 136 7.28 -2.14 32.39
N ASP A 137 8.38 -1.87 33.08
CA ASP A 137 8.66 -2.46 34.37
C ASP A 137 8.15 -1.55 35.47
N ALA A 138 7.12 -2.00 36.20
CA ALA A 138 6.56 -1.24 37.31
C ALA A 138 7.57 -1.02 38.45
N GLY A 139 8.51 -1.96 38.66
CA GLY A 139 9.50 -1.85 39.75
C GLY A 139 10.62 -0.84 39.47
N ALA A 140 10.90 -0.55 38.20
CA ALA A 140 11.94 0.40 37.80
C ALA A 140 11.37 1.75 37.31
N CYS A 141 10.05 1.85 37.10
CA CYS A 141 9.41 3.06 36.61
C CYS A 141 9.08 4.03 37.76
N VAL A 142 9.27 5.32 37.52
CA VAL A 142 9.02 6.40 38.50
C VAL A 142 7.74 7.20 38.21
N ASP A 143 6.82 6.65 37.40
CA ASP A 143 5.50 7.22 37.07
C ASP A 143 5.51 8.70 36.60
N CYS A 144 6.59 9.17 35.97
CA CYS A 144 6.73 10.56 35.54
C CYS A 144 5.84 11.01 34.37
N GLY A 145 5.20 10.06 33.66
CA GLY A 145 4.33 10.31 32.50
C GLY A 145 5.01 10.86 31.24
N ARG A 146 6.36 10.94 31.19
CA ARG A 146 7.10 11.49 30.04
C ARG A 146 6.92 10.65 28.77
N CYS A 147 6.92 9.32 28.90
CA CYS A 147 6.72 8.40 27.78
C CYS A 147 5.37 8.59 27.06
N ALA A 148 4.29 8.84 27.82
CA ALA A 148 2.98 9.10 27.24
C ALA A 148 2.88 10.47 26.55
N ARG A 149 3.57 11.49 27.09
CA ARG A 149 3.67 12.81 26.46
C ARG A 149 4.52 12.81 25.19
N ALA A 150 5.55 11.97 25.13
CA ALA A 150 6.41 11.82 23.96
C ALA A 150 5.75 11.02 22.84
N CYS A 151 4.76 10.15 23.13
CA CYS A 151 4.17 9.29 22.11
C CYS A 151 3.41 10.07 21.02
N PRO A 152 3.82 10.02 19.74
CA PRO A 152 3.20 10.81 18.66
C PRO A 152 1.75 10.40 18.38
N THR A 153 1.37 9.17 18.75
CA THR A 153 0.02 8.62 18.56
C THR A 153 -0.83 8.65 19.84
N ALA A 154 -0.38 9.38 20.87
CA ALA A 154 -1.06 9.56 22.15
C ALA A 154 -1.46 8.22 22.80
N ILE A 155 -0.50 7.30 22.91
CA ILE A 155 -0.67 6.05 23.67
C ILE A 155 -0.29 6.34 25.13
N PRO A 156 -1.12 5.94 26.11
CA PRO A 156 -0.78 6.06 27.54
C PRO A 156 0.24 4.99 27.96
N VAL A 157 1.47 5.09 27.44
CA VAL A 157 2.59 4.16 27.70
C VAL A 157 2.93 4.09 29.20
N ASP A 158 2.66 5.17 29.93
CA ASP A 158 2.81 5.25 31.38
C ASP A 158 1.84 4.33 32.13
N ARG A 159 0.68 3.99 31.57
CA ARG A 159 -0.35 3.18 32.25
C ARG A 159 -0.43 1.74 31.73
N GLU A 160 0.20 1.45 30.59
CA GLU A 160 0.20 0.12 29.99
C GLU A 160 1.46 -0.67 30.41
N GLY A 161 1.29 -1.83 31.05
CA GLY A 161 2.41 -2.74 31.35
C GLY A 161 3.06 -3.29 30.07
N GLU A 162 2.25 -3.54 29.05
CA GLU A 162 2.71 -3.87 27.70
C GLU A 162 1.87 -3.09 26.69
N VAL A 163 2.53 -2.34 25.80
CA VAL A 163 1.84 -1.52 24.81
C VAL A 163 1.15 -2.43 23.80
N ARG A 164 -0.17 -2.60 23.90
CA ARG A 164 -0.98 -3.45 23.00
C ARG A 164 -1.76 -2.66 21.97
N ALA A 165 -1.72 -1.34 22.07
CA ALA A 165 -2.34 -0.44 21.12
C ALA A 165 -1.84 -0.69 19.69
N ALA A 166 -2.74 -1.10 18.79
CA ALA A 166 -2.47 -1.32 17.36
C ALA A 166 -2.06 -0.05 16.57
N ARG A 167 -2.16 1.12 17.21
CA ARG A 167 -1.68 2.40 16.70
C ARG A 167 -0.21 2.66 17.00
N CYS A 168 0.46 1.79 17.75
CA CYS A 168 1.89 1.90 18.00
C CYS A 168 2.67 1.72 16.69
N ILE A 169 3.39 2.77 16.29
CA ILE A 169 4.25 2.78 15.10
C ILE A 169 5.70 2.38 15.42
N ALA A 170 5.97 1.89 16.64
CA ALA A 170 7.29 1.46 17.09
C ALA A 170 8.42 2.47 16.85
N CYS A 171 8.15 3.78 16.93
CA CYS A 171 9.16 4.86 16.75
C CYS A 171 10.19 4.94 17.89
N LEU A 172 9.94 4.27 19.02
CA LEU A 172 10.82 4.20 20.20
C LEU A 172 11.08 5.52 20.95
N GLU A 173 10.47 6.65 20.55
CA GLU A 173 10.60 7.95 21.26
C GLU A 173 10.27 7.89 22.76
N CYS A 174 9.38 6.97 23.16
CA CYS A 174 9.05 6.80 24.58
C CYS A 174 10.18 6.14 25.39
N LEU A 175 11.07 5.38 24.76
CA LEU A 175 12.30 4.89 25.40
C LEU A 175 13.29 6.05 25.55
N ASP A 176 13.46 6.89 24.53
CA ASP A 176 14.38 8.04 24.56
C ASP A 176 13.95 9.13 25.56
N ALA A 177 12.65 9.35 25.71
CA ALA A 177 12.10 10.32 26.66
C ALA A 177 12.13 9.84 28.13
N CYS A 178 12.47 8.57 28.37
CA CYS A 178 12.49 7.98 29.71
C CYS A 178 13.68 8.52 30.52
N PRO A 179 13.47 9.11 31.72
CA PRO A 179 14.57 9.61 32.55
C PRO A 179 15.33 8.49 33.27
N VAL A 180 14.75 7.30 33.38
CA VAL A 180 15.40 6.12 33.96
C VAL A 180 16.36 5.53 32.92
N PRO A 181 17.56 5.05 33.32
CA PRO A 181 18.54 4.47 32.40
C PRO A 181 17.94 3.44 31.44
N GLU A 182 18.45 3.47 30.20
CA GLU A 182 17.89 2.75 29.06
C GLU A 182 17.64 1.27 29.37
N GLY A 183 16.43 0.82 29.01
CA GLY A 183 16.02 -0.57 29.14
C GLY A 183 15.61 -1.02 30.55
N ARG A 184 15.81 -0.22 31.61
CA ARG A 184 15.37 -0.57 32.98
C ARG A 184 13.86 -0.43 33.15
N ALA A 185 13.33 0.78 33.00
CA ALA A 185 11.90 1.05 33.16
C ALA A 185 11.07 0.73 31.91
N LEU A 186 11.64 0.93 30.72
CA LEU A 186 11.00 0.64 29.44
C LEU A 186 11.94 -0.17 28.58
N SER A 187 11.42 -1.23 27.97
CA SER A 187 12.18 -2.10 27.06
C SER A 187 11.39 -2.39 25.79
N TRP A 188 12.09 -2.66 24.69
CA TRP A 188 11.49 -3.06 23.43
C TRP A 188 12.08 -4.39 22.95
N GLY A 189 11.22 -5.29 22.48
CA GLY A 189 11.65 -6.60 21.99
C GLY A 189 10.57 -7.68 22.01
N PRO A 190 10.95 -8.95 21.79
CA PRO A 190 10.05 -10.10 21.72
C PRO A 190 9.36 -10.39 23.06
N PRO A 191 8.23 -11.12 23.06
CA PRO A 191 7.61 -11.62 24.29
C PRO A 191 8.51 -12.67 24.94
N GLY A 192 8.72 -12.56 26.25
CA GLY A 192 9.45 -13.55 27.03
C GLY A 192 9.83 -13.05 28.43
N PRO A 193 10.09 -13.98 29.38
CA PRO A 193 10.53 -13.65 30.74
C PRO A 193 11.97 -13.10 30.76
N SER A 194 12.80 -13.56 29.82
CA SER A 194 14.07 -12.92 29.50
C SER A 194 13.76 -11.60 28.82
N ARG A 195 14.08 -10.48 29.49
CA ARG A 195 14.01 -9.12 28.96
C ARG A 195 15.04 -8.91 27.83
N ARG A 196 15.07 -9.78 26.82
CA ARG A 196 15.92 -9.66 25.64
C ARG A 196 15.52 -8.37 24.94
N ARG A 197 16.35 -7.35 25.14
CA ARG A 197 16.21 -6.05 24.53
C ARG A 197 16.72 -6.17 23.10
N TRP A 198 15.87 -5.82 22.14
CA TRP A 198 16.34 -5.61 20.78
C TRP A 198 16.86 -4.19 20.69
N SER A 199 18.04 -4.02 20.09
CA SER A 199 18.54 -2.68 19.77
C SER A 199 17.72 -2.08 18.61
N PRO A 200 17.67 -0.75 18.47
CA PRO A 200 17.07 -0.11 17.30
C PRO A 200 17.65 -0.61 15.96
N ALA A 201 18.90 -1.08 15.95
CA ALA A 201 19.51 -1.70 14.76
C ALA A 201 18.77 -2.95 14.28
N VAL A 202 18.21 -3.76 15.20
CA VAL A 202 17.39 -4.93 14.84
C VAL A 202 16.11 -4.48 14.13
N LEU A 203 15.47 -3.40 14.60
CA LEU A 203 14.30 -2.82 13.95
C LEU A 203 14.62 -2.42 12.50
N ILE A 204 15.70 -1.68 12.30
CA ILE A 204 16.14 -1.20 10.99
C ILE A 204 16.50 -2.38 10.09
N ALA A 205 17.22 -3.38 10.60
CA ALA A 205 17.57 -4.58 9.85
C ALA A 205 16.32 -5.35 9.39
N VAL A 206 15.31 -5.52 10.25
CA VAL A 206 14.04 -6.17 9.87
C VAL A 206 13.29 -5.36 8.82
N LEU A 207 13.28 -4.02 8.93
CA LEU A 207 12.67 -3.15 7.93
C LEU A 207 13.37 -3.27 6.58
N LEU A 208 14.70 -3.15 6.55
CA LEU A 208 15.51 -3.23 5.33
C LEU A 208 15.42 -4.62 4.69
N ALA A 209 15.49 -5.70 5.48
CA ALA A 209 15.30 -7.06 4.99
C ALA A 209 13.90 -7.25 4.39
N GLY A 210 12.86 -6.72 5.05
CA GLY A 210 11.49 -6.81 4.56
C GLY A 210 11.25 -6.03 3.27
N VAL A 211 11.75 -4.80 3.17
CA VAL A 211 11.66 -3.98 1.95
C VAL A 211 12.52 -4.58 0.84
N GLY A 212 13.76 -4.96 1.15
CA GLY A 212 14.68 -5.60 0.20
C GLY A 212 14.13 -6.91 -0.35
N ALA A 213 13.54 -7.76 0.49
CA ALA A 213 12.86 -8.98 0.05
C ALA A 213 11.63 -8.67 -0.82
N ALA A 214 10.87 -7.61 -0.53
CA ALA A 214 9.75 -7.18 -1.35
C ALA A 214 10.20 -6.76 -2.76
N VAL A 215 11.26 -5.95 -2.83
CA VAL A 215 11.84 -5.47 -4.08
C VAL A 215 12.45 -6.64 -4.86
N ALA A 216 13.24 -7.49 -4.20
CA ALA A 216 13.81 -8.68 -4.82
C ALA A 216 12.72 -9.62 -5.37
N ALA A 217 11.62 -9.82 -4.62
CA ALA A 217 10.49 -10.62 -5.08
C ALA A 217 9.82 -10.01 -6.32
N THR A 218 9.68 -8.67 -6.40
CA THR A 218 9.11 -8.03 -7.60
C THR A 218 9.97 -8.21 -8.85
N TYR A 219 11.30 -8.30 -8.71
CA TYR A 219 12.21 -8.58 -9.82
C TYR A 219 12.32 -10.07 -10.16
N ALA A 220 12.34 -10.93 -9.15
CA ALA A 220 12.49 -12.37 -9.33
C ALA A 220 11.19 -13.04 -9.82
N LEU A 221 10.04 -12.52 -9.40
CA LEU A 221 8.72 -13.03 -9.74
C LEU A 221 7.85 -11.85 -10.18
N PRO A 222 7.98 -11.37 -11.44
CA PRO A 222 7.13 -10.31 -11.96
C PRO A 222 5.71 -10.82 -12.12
N ALA A 223 4.94 -10.80 -11.02
CA ALA A 223 3.55 -11.18 -11.03
C ALA A 223 2.77 -10.24 -11.96
N ALA A 224 2.02 -10.82 -12.89
CA ALA A 224 1.10 -10.05 -13.71
C ALA A 224 0.11 -9.33 -12.81
N SER A 225 -0.14 -8.05 -13.07
CA SER A 225 -1.13 -7.29 -12.30
C SER A 225 -2.56 -7.74 -12.62
N TYR A 226 -2.73 -8.33 -13.81
CA TYR A 226 -3.94 -9.00 -14.25
C TYR A 226 -3.55 -10.32 -14.93
N ALA A 227 -4.26 -11.39 -14.60
CA ALA A 227 -4.17 -12.63 -15.32
C ALA A 227 -5.57 -13.20 -15.54
N SER A 228 -5.83 -13.67 -16.76
CA SER A 228 -7.02 -14.46 -17.11
C SER A 228 -6.58 -15.78 -17.71
N GLU A 229 -7.25 -16.86 -17.37
CA GLU A 229 -6.99 -18.22 -17.88
C GLU A 229 -8.28 -18.83 -18.43
N ARG A 230 -8.14 -19.57 -19.54
CA ARG A 230 -9.23 -20.26 -20.22
C ARG A 230 -8.84 -21.73 -20.45
N GLY A 231 -9.68 -22.63 -19.94
CA GLY A 231 -9.53 -24.08 -20.14
C GLY A 231 -8.31 -24.72 -19.45
N GLU A 232 -8.04 -25.97 -19.80
CA GLU A 232 -6.87 -26.72 -19.32
C GLU A 232 -5.65 -26.43 -20.21
N ARG A 233 -4.45 -26.35 -19.62
CA ARG A 233 -3.20 -26.08 -20.36
C ARG A 233 -2.76 -27.31 -21.17
N PRO A 234 -2.71 -27.25 -22.52
CA PRO A 234 -2.10 -28.30 -23.32
C PRO A 234 -0.58 -28.39 -23.06
N PRO A 235 0.05 -29.53 -23.39
CA PRO A 235 1.48 -29.77 -23.13
C PRO A 235 2.41 -28.86 -23.93
N VAL A 236 1.95 -28.31 -25.07
CA VAL A 236 2.70 -27.37 -25.90
C VAL A 236 1.94 -26.06 -25.93
N THR A 237 2.59 -24.96 -25.53
CA THR A 237 2.02 -23.61 -25.57
C THR A 237 3.00 -22.64 -26.22
N ALA A 238 2.48 -21.77 -27.08
CA ALA A 238 3.22 -20.64 -27.64
C ALA A 238 2.86 -19.38 -26.87
N THR A 239 3.82 -18.47 -26.71
CA THR A 239 3.61 -17.19 -26.04
C THR A 239 3.95 -16.02 -26.94
N LEU A 240 3.02 -15.08 -27.07
CA LEU A 240 3.23 -13.81 -27.76
C LEU A 240 3.30 -12.67 -26.73
N ALA A 241 4.40 -11.92 -26.76
CA ALA A 241 4.55 -10.70 -25.97
C ALA A 241 4.18 -9.48 -26.83
N LEU A 242 3.36 -8.59 -26.29
CA LEU A 242 2.85 -7.39 -26.94
C LEU A 242 3.04 -6.18 -26.03
N GLU A 243 3.27 -5.01 -26.63
CA GLU A 243 3.08 -3.73 -25.96
C GLU A 243 1.73 -3.16 -26.39
N VAL A 244 0.91 -2.80 -25.40
CA VAL A 244 -0.46 -2.34 -25.58
C VAL A 244 -0.58 -0.93 -25.01
N GLY A 245 -1.05 0.00 -25.84
CA GLY A 245 -1.34 1.38 -25.44
C GLY A 245 -2.39 1.44 -24.32
N ASP A 246 -2.15 2.31 -23.35
CA ASP A 246 -3.02 2.61 -22.21
C ASP A 246 -3.48 1.38 -21.42
N LEU A 247 -2.69 0.32 -21.34
CA LEU A 247 -3.11 -0.91 -20.66
C LEU A 247 -3.26 -0.70 -19.15
N THR A 248 -4.47 -0.87 -18.60
CA THR A 248 -4.77 -0.75 -17.16
C THR A 248 -5.04 -2.10 -16.49
N CYS A 249 -4.87 -2.19 -15.16
CA CYS A 249 -4.89 -3.46 -14.40
C CYS A 249 -6.19 -4.26 -14.48
N ARG A 250 -7.33 -3.66 -14.80
CA ARG A 250 -8.56 -4.45 -14.93
C ARG A 250 -9.51 -3.85 -15.96
N GLY A 251 -9.70 -2.54 -16.06
CA GLY A 251 -10.52 -1.95 -17.12
C GLY A 251 -10.10 -2.42 -18.53
N ARG A 252 -8.95 -1.93 -19.01
CA ARG A 252 -8.45 -2.26 -20.35
C ARG A 252 -7.93 -3.69 -20.47
N ALA A 253 -7.40 -4.30 -19.40
CA ALA A 253 -7.00 -5.71 -19.42
C ALA A 253 -8.18 -6.70 -19.49
N THR A 254 -9.32 -6.40 -18.85
CA THR A 254 -10.55 -7.21 -18.98
C THR A 254 -11.13 -7.07 -20.38
N LEU A 255 -11.15 -5.83 -20.91
CA LEU A 255 -11.56 -5.63 -22.29
C LEU A 255 -10.64 -6.37 -23.26
N LEU A 256 -9.33 -6.40 -23.02
CA LEU A 256 -8.39 -7.17 -23.83
C LEU A 256 -8.69 -8.68 -23.76
N THR A 257 -9.12 -9.17 -22.59
CA THR A 257 -9.58 -10.57 -22.44
C THR A 257 -10.82 -10.83 -23.30
N TYR A 258 -11.79 -9.91 -23.29
CA TYR A 258 -12.98 -10.02 -24.15
C TYR A 258 -12.61 -10.12 -25.63
N PHE A 259 -11.61 -9.36 -26.08
CA PHE A 259 -11.10 -9.45 -27.46
C PHE A 259 -10.43 -10.80 -27.78
N LEU A 260 -9.80 -11.44 -26.79
CA LEU A 260 -9.19 -12.77 -26.95
C LEU A 260 -10.21 -13.91 -26.85
N GLU A 261 -11.37 -13.65 -26.25
CA GLU A 261 -12.47 -14.61 -26.06
C GLU A 261 -13.65 -14.37 -27.02
N ARG A 262 -13.46 -13.55 -28.06
CA ARG A 262 -14.47 -13.28 -29.09
C ARG A 262 -14.98 -14.58 -29.73
N ASP A 263 -16.26 -14.57 -30.07
CA ASP A 263 -17.02 -15.66 -30.70
C ASP A 263 -17.34 -15.40 -32.18
N ASP A 264 -16.62 -14.47 -32.81
CA ASP A 264 -16.79 -14.08 -34.21
C ASP A 264 -15.75 -14.72 -35.15
N PHE A 265 -15.66 -14.23 -36.38
CA PHE A 265 -14.71 -14.72 -37.39
C PHE A 265 -13.23 -14.55 -37.02
N LEU A 266 -12.93 -13.76 -35.97
CA LEU A 266 -11.59 -13.56 -35.44
C LEU A 266 -11.38 -14.31 -34.11
N ALA A 267 -12.28 -15.22 -33.76
CA ALA A 267 -12.14 -16.07 -32.58
C ALA A 267 -10.80 -16.81 -32.60
N ILE A 268 -10.14 -16.84 -31.44
CA ILE A 268 -8.89 -17.59 -31.23
C ILE A 268 -9.25 -18.85 -30.42
N PRO A 269 -9.58 -19.98 -31.06
CA PRO A 269 -9.99 -21.20 -30.36
C PRO A 269 -8.89 -21.73 -29.43
N GLY A 270 -7.62 -21.41 -29.71
CA GLY A 270 -6.46 -21.79 -28.92
C GLY A 270 -6.06 -20.83 -27.80
N TYR A 271 -6.81 -19.78 -27.46
CA TYR A 271 -6.43 -18.86 -26.38
C TYR A 271 -6.47 -19.55 -25.00
N LEU A 272 -5.38 -19.42 -24.22
CA LEU A 272 -5.22 -20.12 -22.93
C LEU A 272 -5.03 -19.17 -21.75
N ARG A 273 -4.17 -18.16 -21.89
CA ARG A 273 -3.86 -17.24 -20.78
C ARG A 273 -3.46 -15.86 -21.27
N LEU A 274 -3.95 -14.83 -20.61
CA LEU A 274 -3.47 -13.46 -20.72
C LEU A 274 -2.80 -13.07 -19.42
N GLU A 275 -1.61 -12.51 -19.49
CA GLU A 275 -0.92 -11.86 -18.39
C GLU A 275 -0.64 -10.39 -18.77
N ALA A 276 -1.08 -9.44 -17.96
CA ALA A 276 -0.84 -8.02 -18.22
C ALA A 276 -0.04 -7.34 -17.10
N TRP A 277 0.91 -6.52 -17.50
CA TRP A 277 1.72 -5.61 -16.68
C TRP A 277 1.48 -4.17 -17.16
N PRO A 278 0.45 -3.50 -16.61
CA PRO A 278 0.17 -2.09 -16.83
C PRO A 278 1.35 -1.19 -16.50
N ALA A 279 1.60 -0.22 -17.37
CA ALA A 279 2.52 0.87 -17.11
C ALA A 279 1.96 2.16 -17.75
N PRO A 280 2.36 3.35 -17.24
CA PRO A 280 1.89 4.62 -17.76
C PRO A 280 2.17 4.76 -19.27
N GLY A 281 1.14 5.10 -20.05
CA GLY A 281 1.19 5.20 -21.52
C GLY A 281 1.19 3.87 -22.26
N ARG A 282 2.11 2.94 -21.94
CA ARG A 282 2.18 1.61 -22.59
C ARG A 282 2.45 0.52 -21.57
N GLY A 283 1.60 -0.51 -21.57
CA GLY A 283 1.79 -1.70 -20.74
C GLY A 283 2.17 -2.92 -21.55
N ARG A 284 2.72 -3.94 -20.89
CA ARG A 284 3.10 -5.20 -21.51
C ARG A 284 2.01 -6.24 -21.32
N ALA A 285 1.65 -6.96 -22.37
CA ALA A 285 0.78 -8.13 -22.31
C ALA A 285 1.54 -9.37 -22.81
N ARG A 286 1.31 -10.51 -22.19
CA ARG A 286 1.79 -11.82 -22.65
C ARG A 286 0.58 -12.73 -22.80
N ILE A 287 0.42 -13.27 -24.01
CA ILE A 287 -0.70 -14.12 -24.36
C ILE A 287 -0.14 -15.51 -24.65
N ALA A 288 -0.62 -16.51 -23.93
CA ALA A 288 -0.36 -17.92 -24.20
C ALA A 288 -1.52 -18.50 -25.01
N PHE A 289 -1.18 -19.21 -26.08
CA PHE A 289 -2.15 -19.89 -26.94
C PHE A 289 -1.60 -21.22 -27.46
N ASP A 290 -2.49 -22.08 -27.96
CA ASP A 290 -2.16 -23.33 -28.61
C ASP A 290 -1.66 -23.06 -30.05
N PRO A 291 -0.39 -23.39 -30.36
CA PRO A 291 0.19 -23.14 -31.69
C PRO A 291 -0.41 -24.03 -32.79
N SER A 292 -1.11 -25.12 -32.45
CA SER A 292 -1.79 -25.95 -33.44
C SER A 292 -3.10 -25.33 -33.93
N ALA A 293 -3.69 -24.43 -33.13
CA ALA A 293 -5.00 -23.84 -33.39
C ALA A 293 -4.94 -22.38 -33.85
N ALA A 294 -3.88 -21.63 -33.53
CA ALA A 294 -3.74 -20.23 -33.89
C ALA A 294 -2.28 -19.81 -34.12
N ARG A 295 -2.07 -18.76 -34.93
CA ARG A 295 -0.75 -18.14 -35.14
C ARG A 295 -0.65 -16.79 -34.44
N PRO A 296 0.57 -16.27 -34.18
CA PRO A 296 0.76 -14.95 -33.58
C PRO A 296 0.02 -13.81 -34.30
N GLU A 297 -0.07 -13.87 -35.63
CA GLU A 297 -0.77 -12.88 -36.45
C GLU A 297 -2.28 -12.89 -36.22
N ASP A 298 -2.86 -14.07 -36.01
CA ASP A 298 -4.28 -14.23 -35.72
C ASP A 298 -4.63 -13.58 -34.37
N VAL A 299 -3.73 -13.71 -33.37
CA VAL A 299 -3.86 -13.04 -32.06
C VAL A 299 -3.81 -11.51 -32.21
N ARG A 300 -2.87 -10.98 -33.01
CA ARG A 300 -2.77 -9.53 -33.24
C ARG A 300 -4.01 -8.98 -33.92
N ARG A 301 -4.48 -9.66 -34.98
CA ARG A 301 -5.68 -9.27 -35.72
C ARG A 301 -6.93 -9.27 -34.84
N ALA A 302 -7.12 -10.29 -34.00
CA ALA A 302 -8.24 -10.35 -33.08
C ALA A 302 -8.32 -9.15 -32.14
N ILE A 303 -7.16 -8.60 -31.73
CA ILE A 303 -7.06 -7.44 -30.85
C ILE A 303 -7.30 -6.12 -31.59
N THR A 304 -6.75 -5.94 -32.79
CA THR A 304 -6.77 -4.63 -33.49
C THR A 304 -7.96 -4.42 -34.40
N GLU A 305 -8.57 -5.50 -34.91
CA GLU A 305 -9.64 -5.40 -35.89
C GLU A 305 -10.98 -4.99 -35.24
N PRO A 306 -11.85 -4.29 -36.00
CA PRO A 306 -13.18 -3.90 -35.55
C PRO A 306 -14.02 -5.08 -35.05
N PHE A 307 -14.95 -4.80 -34.16
CA PHE A 307 -15.90 -5.78 -33.64
C PHE A 307 -17.34 -5.29 -33.82
N PHE A 308 -18.26 -6.23 -33.92
CA PHE A 308 -19.69 -5.91 -33.99
C PHE A 308 -20.27 -5.91 -32.58
N ASP A 309 -20.80 -4.77 -32.14
CA ASP A 309 -21.48 -4.66 -30.86
C ASP A 309 -22.96 -5.00 -31.04
N ALA A 310 -23.35 -6.20 -30.59
CA ALA A 310 -24.72 -6.70 -30.72
C ALA A 310 -25.75 -5.91 -29.89
N GLN A 311 -25.34 -5.20 -28.84
CA GLN A 311 -26.24 -4.37 -28.03
C GLN A 311 -26.56 -3.05 -28.71
N LEU A 312 -25.55 -2.45 -29.37
CA LEU A 312 -25.69 -1.18 -30.08
C LEU A 312 -26.06 -1.36 -31.57
N GLY A 313 -25.94 -2.58 -32.10
CA GLY A 313 -26.27 -2.90 -33.50
C GLY A 313 -25.33 -2.24 -34.51
N LEU A 314 -24.08 -1.95 -34.13
CA LEU A 314 -23.11 -1.22 -34.95
C LEU A 314 -21.68 -1.74 -34.79
N TRP A 315 -20.87 -1.54 -35.83
CA TRP A 315 -19.44 -1.86 -35.83
C TRP A 315 -18.65 -0.81 -35.04
N GLN A 316 -17.77 -1.27 -34.17
CA GLN A 316 -16.86 -0.43 -33.38
C GLN A 316 -15.40 -0.74 -33.71
N HIS A 317 -14.56 0.29 -33.70
CA HIS A 317 -13.12 0.12 -33.81
C HIS A 317 -12.53 -0.43 -32.51
N SER A 318 -11.45 -1.20 -32.63
CA SER A 318 -10.70 -1.61 -31.45
C SER A 318 -10.08 -0.40 -30.75
N PRO A 319 -10.17 -0.29 -29.42
CA PRO A 319 -9.51 0.76 -28.65
C PRO A 319 -8.02 0.46 -28.38
N PHE A 320 -7.50 -0.67 -28.84
CA PHE A 320 -6.14 -1.11 -28.57
C PHE A 320 -5.18 -0.71 -29.68
N GLU A 321 -4.13 0.03 -29.30
CA GLU A 321 -2.97 0.27 -30.15
C GLU A 321 -1.86 -0.70 -29.77
N LEU A 322 -1.40 -1.49 -30.75
CA LEU A 322 -0.28 -2.40 -30.59
C LEU A 322 0.95 -1.81 -31.30
N THR A 323 2.11 -1.83 -30.64
CA THR A 323 3.39 -1.56 -31.29
C THR A 323 4.15 -2.84 -31.53
N GLU A 324 4.80 -2.94 -32.69
CA GLU A 324 5.81 -3.98 -32.94
C GLU A 324 7.05 -3.68 -32.10
N ASN A 325 7.63 -4.75 -31.57
CA ASN A 325 8.88 -4.74 -30.83
C ASN A 325 9.89 -5.54 -31.65
#